data_AF-A0A1L8SSV8-F1
#
_entry.id   AF-A0A1L8SSV8-F1
#
_cell.length_a   1.000
_cell.length_b   1.000
_cell.length_c   1.000
_cell.angle_alpha   90.00
_cell.angle_beta   90.00
_cell.angle_gamma   90.00
#
_symmetry.space_group_name_H-M   'P 1'
#
loop_
_entity.id
_entity.type
_entity.pdbx_description
1 polymer ?
#
loop_
_entity_poly.entity_id
_entity_poly.type
_entity_poly.pdbx_seq_one_letter_code
_entity_poly.pdbx_strand_id
1 'polypeptide(L)'
;MASWTDNVYVANAHFALLVLLIVSKVIDERFLLGTALILGILYDLYYIGVIGIYAVIFPVLVMLLYFFKEVIQQNILTLFFTMVISVTIFELVSLLLQTVFGLTGTSSDYFVPRYLGPTLLFNIFIFVIFIFPLEKLLIAPADESLDI
;
A
#
# COMPACT_ATOMS: atom_id res chain seq x y z
N MET A 1 -11.86 2.68 37.70
CA MET A 1 -10.53 2.08 37.45
C MET A 1 -10.64 1.11 36.29
N ALA A 2 -10.28 1.55 35.07
CA ALA A 2 -10.11 0.68 33.91
C ALA A 2 -9.18 1.39 32.91
N SER A 3 -7.88 1.42 33.23
CA SER A 3 -6.81 1.98 32.39
C SER A 3 -6.10 0.87 31.59
N TRP A 4 -6.87 0.00 30.94
CA TRP A 4 -6.34 -1.15 30.19
C TRP A 4 -6.25 -0.89 28.67
N THR A 5 -6.57 0.31 28.20
CA THR A 5 -6.64 0.66 26.76
C THR A 5 -5.63 1.71 26.28
N ASP A 6 -4.77 2.24 27.15
CA ASP A 6 -3.88 3.37 26.78
C ASP A 6 -2.61 2.98 25.98
N ASN A 7 -2.46 1.69 25.62
CA ASN A 7 -1.29 1.12 24.96
C ASN A 7 -1.63 0.07 23.88
N VAL A 8 -2.73 0.25 23.16
CA VAL A 8 -3.09 -0.64 22.05
C VAL A 8 -2.33 -0.21 20.79
N TYR A 9 -1.37 -1.05 20.36
CA TYR A 9 -0.76 -0.92 19.04
C TYR A 9 -1.75 -1.41 17.99
N VAL A 10 -1.99 -0.61 16.97
CA VAL A 10 -2.91 -0.95 15.88
C VAL A 10 -2.08 -1.09 14.61
N ALA A 11 -2.08 -2.30 14.04
CA ALA A 11 -1.37 -2.61 12.81
C ALA A 11 -2.37 -2.92 11.70
N ASN A 12 -2.21 -2.28 10.55
CA ASN A 12 -3.07 -2.47 9.40
C ASN A 12 -2.34 -3.21 8.27
N ALA A 13 -2.96 -4.28 7.76
CA ALA A 13 -2.42 -4.95 6.56
C ALA A 13 -2.79 -4.19 5.29
N HIS A 14 -1.78 -3.87 4.48
CA HIS A 14 -1.94 -3.22 3.19
C HIS A 14 -1.71 -4.22 2.05
N PHE A 15 -2.46 -5.33 2.05
CA PHE A 15 -2.37 -6.36 1.00
C PHE A 15 -2.56 -5.79 -0.41
N ALA A 16 -3.43 -4.79 -0.56
CA ALA A 16 -3.65 -4.13 -1.84
C ALA A 16 -2.36 -3.51 -2.39
N LEU A 17 -1.52 -2.91 -1.53
CA LEU A 17 -0.24 -2.33 -1.95
C LEU A 17 0.76 -3.41 -2.36
N LEU A 18 0.79 -4.55 -1.66
CA LEU A 18 1.64 -5.67 -2.03
C LEU A 18 1.23 -6.25 -3.41
N VAL A 19 -0.07 -6.41 -3.65
CA VAL A 19 -0.58 -6.87 -4.95
C VAL A 19 -0.25 -5.85 -6.04
N LEU A 20 -0.49 -4.56 -5.79
CA LEU A 20 -0.19 -3.48 -6.72
C LEU A 20 1.28 -3.45 -7.13
N LEU A 21 2.18 -3.65 -6.15
CA LEU A 21 3.62 -3.73 -6.36
C LEU A 21 4.02 -4.88 -7.30
N ILE A 22 3.42 -6.05 -7.15
CA ILE A 22 3.75 -7.21 -7.98
C ILE A 22 3.14 -7.07 -9.37
N VAL A 23 1.88 -6.62 -9.45
CA VAL A 23 1.17 -6.39 -10.71
C VAL A 23 1.83 -5.28 -11.54
N SER A 24 2.43 -4.26 -10.92
CA SER A 24 3.15 -3.19 -11.65
C SER A 24 4.36 -3.70 -12.44
N LYS A 25 4.88 -4.90 -12.11
CA LYS A 25 5.95 -5.53 -12.89
C LYS A 25 5.45 -6.03 -14.25
N VAL A 26 4.21 -6.53 -14.31
CA VAL A 26 3.66 -7.27 -15.46
C VAL A 26 2.74 -6.41 -16.33
N ILE A 27 1.91 -5.58 -15.70
CA ILE A 27 0.86 -4.81 -16.39
C ILE A 27 1.37 -3.43 -16.81
N ASP A 28 0.71 -2.82 -17.79
CA ASP A 28 0.97 -1.44 -18.22
C ASP A 28 0.46 -0.39 -17.22
N GLU A 29 1.20 0.71 -17.12
CA GLU A 29 0.91 1.83 -16.22
C GLU A 29 -0.52 2.36 -16.37
N ARG A 30 -0.97 2.57 -17.62
CA ARG A 30 -2.29 3.17 -17.90
C ARG A 30 -3.43 2.31 -17.37
N PHE A 31 -3.33 1.00 -17.52
CA PHE A 31 -4.34 0.08 -17.03
C PHE A 31 -4.30 0.04 -15.50
N LEU A 32 -3.11 -0.01 -14.90
CA LEU A 32 -2.97 -0.05 -13.45
C LEU A 32 -3.43 1.26 -12.78
N LEU A 33 -3.25 2.41 -13.42
CA LEU A 33 -3.79 3.69 -12.95
C LEU A 33 -5.32 3.67 -12.91
N GLY A 34 -5.95 3.15 -13.97
CA GLY A 34 -7.41 3.02 -14.04
C GLY A 34 -7.95 2.09 -12.95
N THR A 35 -7.32 0.92 -12.75
CA THR A 35 -7.74 -0.02 -11.70
C THR A 35 -7.50 0.54 -10.30
N ALA A 36 -6.38 1.21 -10.07
CA ALA A 36 -6.07 1.87 -8.80
C ALA A 36 -7.07 2.97 -8.45
N LEU A 37 -7.53 3.74 -9.44
CA LEU A 37 -8.57 4.76 -9.24
C LEU A 37 -9.90 4.11 -8.83
N ILE A 38 -10.33 3.06 -9.53
CA ILE A 38 -11.58 2.34 -9.21
C ILE A 38 -11.49 1.70 -7.81
N LEU A 39 -10.37 1.06 -7.49
CA LEU A 39 -10.14 0.47 -6.17
C LEU A 39 -10.16 1.53 -5.08
N GLY A 40 -9.54 2.68 -5.31
CA GLY A 40 -9.54 3.79 -4.35
C GLY A 40 -10.92 4.36 -4.11
N ILE A 41 -11.74 4.53 -5.16
CA ILE A 41 -13.15 4.95 -5.01
C ILE A 41 -13.94 3.93 -4.19
N LEU A 42 -13.77 2.63 -4.46
CA LEU A 42 -14.44 1.58 -3.71
C LEU A 42 -14.03 1.60 -2.23
N TYR A 43 -12.75 1.85 -1.95
CA TYR A 43 -12.22 2.00 -0.61
C TYR A 43 -12.83 3.20 0.12
N ASP A 44 -12.89 4.35 -0.55
CA ASP A 44 -13.48 5.57 0.00
C ASP A 44 -14.96 5.36 0.36
N LEU A 45 -15.73 4.70 -0.50
CA LEU A 45 -17.14 4.39 -0.25
C LEU A 45 -17.33 3.48 0.97
N TYR A 46 -16.45 2.50 1.16
CA TYR A 46 -16.59 1.51 2.22
C TYR A 46 -16.10 2.01 3.59
N TYR A 47 -14.96 2.71 3.64
CA TYR A 47 -14.31 3.07 4.89
C TYR A 47 -14.64 4.47 5.41
N ILE A 48 -14.73 5.46 4.51
CA ILE A 48 -14.77 6.87 4.91
C ILE A 48 -16.12 7.52 4.55
N GLY A 49 -16.78 7.03 3.51
CA GLY A 49 -18.00 7.63 2.96
C GLY A 49 -17.75 8.94 2.21
N VAL A 50 -16.49 9.37 2.08
CA VAL A 50 -16.05 10.56 1.34
C VAL A 50 -15.13 10.12 0.21
N ILE A 51 -15.53 10.41 -1.03
CA ILE A 51 -14.73 10.12 -2.22
C ILE A 51 -13.56 11.12 -2.29
N GLY A 52 -12.35 10.61 -2.45
CA GLY A 52 -11.17 11.40 -2.78
C GLY A 52 -9.91 11.08 -1.97
N ILE A 53 -10.00 10.36 -0.85
CA ILE A 53 -8.80 10.07 -0.04
C ILE A 53 -8.03 8.93 -0.69
N TYR A 54 -8.59 7.73 -0.67
CA TYR A 54 -7.97 6.57 -1.28
C TYR A 54 -8.02 6.63 -2.81
N ALA A 55 -9.07 7.24 -3.40
CA ALA A 55 -9.17 7.49 -4.84
C ALA A 55 -7.98 8.31 -5.39
N VAL A 56 -7.33 9.13 -4.57
CA VAL A 56 -6.11 9.88 -4.96
C VAL A 56 -4.85 9.11 -4.58
N ILE A 57 -4.78 8.54 -3.38
CA ILE A 57 -3.58 7.85 -2.89
C ILE A 57 -3.19 6.67 -3.78
N PHE A 58 -4.14 5.83 -4.18
CA PHE A 58 -3.84 4.63 -4.97
C PHE A 58 -3.22 4.96 -6.34
N PRO A 59 -3.80 5.86 -7.17
CA PRO A 59 -3.15 6.29 -8.42
C PRO A 59 -1.79 6.96 -8.22
N VAL A 60 -1.64 7.78 -7.18
CA VAL A 60 -0.34 8.42 -6.87
C VAL A 60 0.73 7.37 -6.56
N LEU A 61 0.38 6.32 -5.82
CA LEU A 61 1.28 5.22 -5.57
C LEU A 61 1.62 4.46 -6.85
N VAL A 62 0.66 4.20 -7.74
CA VAL A 62 0.97 3.61 -9.05
C VAL A 62 1.98 4.45 -9.82
N MET A 63 1.75 5.76 -9.96
CA MET A 63 2.70 6.65 -10.64
C MET A 63 4.10 6.56 -10.01
N LEU A 64 4.17 6.51 -8.67
CA LEU A 64 5.44 6.33 -7.95
C LEU A 64 6.12 5.01 -8.28
N LEU A 65 5.36 3.90 -8.31
CA LEU A 65 5.88 2.56 -8.63
C LEU A 65 6.46 2.52 -10.05
N TYR A 66 5.80 3.13 -11.03
CA TYR A 66 6.30 3.18 -12.42
C TYR A 66 7.46 4.17 -12.59
N PHE A 67 7.42 5.31 -11.92
CA PHE A 67 8.51 6.30 -11.96
C PHE A 67 9.84 5.71 -11.50
N PHE A 68 9.81 4.83 -10.50
CA PHE A 68 10.98 4.16 -9.96
C PHE A 68 11.19 2.72 -10.44
N LYS A 69 10.38 2.23 -11.41
CA LYS A 69 10.39 0.84 -11.85
C LYS A 69 11.78 0.37 -12.29
N GLU A 70 12.45 1.18 -13.12
CA GLU A 70 13.77 0.84 -13.65
C GLU A 70 14.88 0.90 -12.59
N VAL A 71 14.70 1.69 -11.53
CA VAL A 71 15.74 1.93 -10.51
C VAL A 71 15.58 1.02 -9.28
N ILE A 72 14.34 0.75 -8.86
CA ILE A 72 14.02 0.16 -7.54
C ILE A 72 13.25 -1.17 -7.66
N GLN A 73 12.88 -1.68 -8.84
CA GLN A 73 12.12 -2.95 -8.94
C GLN A 73 12.89 -4.10 -9.62
N GLN A 74 14.22 -4.07 -9.59
CA GLN A 74 15.03 -5.09 -10.26
C GLN A 74 15.29 -6.35 -9.40
N ASN A 75 15.40 -6.20 -8.08
CA ASN A 75 15.77 -7.28 -7.18
C ASN A 75 14.79 -7.37 -5.99
N ILE A 76 14.76 -8.52 -5.31
CA ILE A 76 13.89 -8.73 -4.13
C ILE A 76 14.15 -7.69 -3.03
N LEU A 77 15.41 -7.27 -2.85
CA LEU A 77 15.78 -6.23 -1.89
C LEU A 77 15.20 -4.87 -2.26
N THR A 78 15.20 -4.53 -3.55
CA THR A 78 14.69 -3.24 -4.00
C THR A 78 13.15 -3.24 -3.99
N LEU A 79 12.51 -4.39 -4.27
CA LEU A 79 11.08 -4.61 -4.04
C LEU A 79 10.69 -4.44 -2.56
N PHE A 80 11.49 -4.98 -1.65
CA PHE A 80 11.29 -4.81 -0.22
C PHE A 80 11.27 -3.33 0.19
N PHE A 81 12.26 -2.55 -0.24
CA PHE A 81 12.29 -1.11 0.04
C PHE A 81 11.12 -0.37 -0.61
N THR A 82 10.76 -0.74 -1.84
CA THR A 82 9.59 -0.16 -2.53
C THR A 82 8.31 -0.39 -1.74
N MET A 83 8.11 -1.59 -1.19
CA MET A 83 6.95 -1.91 -0.34
C MET A 83 6.94 -1.02 0.91
N VAL A 84 8.06 -0.96 1.64
CA VAL A 84 8.17 -0.15 2.88
C VAL A 84 7.91 1.33 2.61
N ILE A 85 8.48 1.88 1.54
CA ILE A 85 8.27 3.28 1.14
C ILE A 85 6.79 3.50 0.75
N SER A 86 6.20 2.60 -0.02
CA SER A 86 4.81 2.71 -0.46
C SER A 86 3.83 2.69 0.70
N VAL A 87 4.00 1.78 1.67
CA VAL A 87 3.17 1.73 2.89
C VAL A 87 3.37 3.01 3.71
N THR A 88 4.61 3.46 3.86
CA THR A 88 4.91 4.70 4.59
C THR A 88 4.22 5.91 3.97
N ILE A 89 4.30 6.06 2.64
CA ILE A 89 3.65 7.16 1.91
C ILE A 89 2.13 7.03 2.01
N PHE A 90 1.58 5.83 1.83
CA PHE A 90 0.14 5.59 1.97
C PHE A 90 -0.36 6.07 3.33
N GLU A 91 0.32 5.68 4.41
CA GLU A 91 -0.07 6.01 5.77
C GLU A 91 0.04 7.51 6.06
N LEU A 92 1.14 8.14 5.67
CA LEU A 92 1.35 9.58 5.88
C LEU A 92 0.35 10.42 5.08
N VAL A 93 0.13 10.09 3.81
CA VAL A 93 -0.82 10.84 2.96
C VAL A 93 -2.24 10.60 3.41
N SER A 94 -2.59 9.37 3.81
CA SER A 94 -3.91 9.05 4.36
C SER A 94 -4.18 9.86 5.63
N LEU A 95 -3.24 9.90 6.57
CA LEU A 95 -3.38 10.73 7.77
C LEU A 95 -3.53 12.22 7.42
N LEU A 96 -2.70 12.72 6.50
CA LEU A 96 -2.72 14.11 6.08
C LEU A 96 -4.06 14.49 5.47
N LEU A 97 -4.57 13.70 4.53
CA LEU A 97 -5.86 13.96 3.88
C LEU A 97 -7.00 13.84 4.88
N GLN A 98 -7.04 12.80 5.71
CA GLN A 98 -8.05 12.67 6.76
C GLN A 98 -8.04 13.87 7.72
N THR A 99 -6.87 14.43 8.03
CA THR A 99 -6.74 15.64 8.85
C THR A 99 -7.29 16.88 8.13
N VAL A 100 -6.96 17.06 6.85
CA VAL A 100 -7.46 18.15 6.01
C VAL A 100 -8.99 18.12 5.89
N PHE A 101 -9.57 16.93 5.76
CA PHE A 101 -11.02 16.74 5.69
C PHE A 101 -11.72 16.76 7.07
N GLY A 102 -10.98 16.93 8.17
CA GLY A 102 -11.53 16.97 9.53
C GLY A 102 -12.11 15.63 10.01
N LEU A 103 -11.67 14.51 9.40
CA LEU A 103 -12.18 13.16 9.67
C LEU A 103 -11.40 12.45 10.79
N THR A 104 -10.29 13.03 11.25
CA THR A 104 -9.44 12.45 12.28
C THR A 104 -9.21 13.43 13.42
N GLY A 105 -9.40 12.95 14.66
CA GLY A 105 -9.10 13.66 15.90
C GLY A 105 -7.84 13.13 16.60
N THR A 106 -7.09 12.23 15.97
CA THR A 106 -5.89 11.64 16.57
C THR A 106 -4.74 12.64 16.60
N SER A 107 -4.15 12.84 17.77
CA SER A 107 -2.93 13.64 17.92
C SER A 107 -1.77 12.99 17.17
N SER A 108 -1.10 13.79 16.34
CA SER A 108 0.04 13.36 15.50
C SER A 108 1.16 12.67 16.30
N ASP A 109 1.27 12.96 17.59
CA ASP A 109 2.27 12.42 18.52
C ASP A 109 2.13 10.90 18.74
N TYR A 110 0.94 10.33 18.51
CA TYR A 110 0.70 8.89 18.67
C TYR A 110 0.83 8.09 17.37
N PHE A 111 0.71 8.74 16.21
CA PHE A 111 0.64 8.06 14.92
C PHE A 111 1.93 7.28 14.59
N VAL A 112 3.08 7.93 14.70
CA VAL A 112 4.35 7.33 14.28
C VAL A 112 4.72 6.10 15.14
N PRO A 113 4.81 6.20 16.49
CA PRO A 113 5.23 5.06 17.30
C PRO A 113 4.15 3.98 17.47
N ARG A 114 2.84 4.33 17.44
CA ARG A 114 1.77 3.39 17.79
C ARG A 114 0.99 2.82 16.61
N TYR A 115 1.11 3.42 15.43
CA TYR A 115 0.38 3.02 14.24
C TYR A 115 1.31 2.70 13.08
N LEU A 116 2.17 3.63 12.70
CA LEU A 116 3.08 3.48 11.56
C LEU A 116 4.11 2.37 11.82
N GLY A 117 4.78 2.38 12.97
CA GLY A 117 5.77 1.34 13.32
C GLY A 117 5.21 -0.09 13.27
N PRO A 118 4.13 -0.40 14.03
CA PRO A 118 3.47 -1.71 13.98
C PRO A 118 2.96 -2.09 12.59
N THR A 119 2.39 -1.14 11.85
CA THR A 119 1.89 -1.37 10.50
C THR A 119 3.02 -1.72 9.53
N LEU A 120 4.16 -1.02 9.58
CA LEU A 120 5.32 -1.36 8.76
C LEU A 120 5.87 -2.74 9.11
N LEU A 121 6.04 -3.06 10.39
CA LEU A 121 6.50 -4.39 10.82
C LEU A 121 5.57 -5.49 10.31
N PHE A 122 4.26 -5.27 10.39
CA PHE A 122 3.29 -6.24 9.93
C PHE A 122 3.31 -6.42 8.41
N ASN A 123 3.42 -5.34 7.64
CA ASN A 123 3.52 -5.42 6.18
C ASN A 123 4.84 -6.03 5.72
N ILE A 124 5.95 -5.78 6.42
CA ILE A 124 7.24 -6.45 6.20
C ILE A 124 7.09 -7.95 6.39
N PHE A 125 6.43 -8.38 7.46
CA PHE A 125 6.18 -9.80 7.72
C PHE A 125 5.34 -10.44 6.61
N ILE A 126 4.27 -9.76 6.20
CA ILE A 126 3.43 -10.19 5.07
C ILE A 126 4.28 -10.31 3.80
N PHE A 127 5.08 -9.31 3.47
CA PHE A 127 5.95 -9.33 2.29
C PHE A 127 6.87 -10.54 2.30
N VAL A 128 7.57 -10.82 3.39
CA VAL A 128 8.51 -11.95 3.47
C VAL A 128 7.82 -13.29 3.21
N ILE A 129 6.59 -13.47 3.70
CA ILE A 129 5.83 -14.72 3.51
C ILE A 129 5.23 -14.82 2.11
N PHE A 130 4.67 -13.71 1.61
CA PHE A 130 3.79 -13.72 0.46
C PHE A 130 4.48 -13.32 -0.85
N ILE A 131 5.68 -12.73 -0.82
CA ILE A 131 6.34 -12.27 -2.05
C ILE A 131 6.57 -13.41 -3.04
N PHE A 132 7.15 -14.53 -2.59
CA PHE A 132 7.44 -15.68 -3.44
C PHE A 132 6.18 -16.35 -4.03
N PRO A 133 5.14 -16.70 -3.23
CA PRO A 133 3.95 -17.30 -3.80
C PRO A 133 3.18 -16.36 -4.73
N LEU A 134 3.13 -15.04 -4.43
CA LEU A 134 2.45 -14.10 -5.32
C LEU A 134 3.24 -13.84 -6.60
N GLU A 135 4.57 -13.71 -6.55
CA GLU A 135 5.37 -13.58 -7.78
C GLU A 135 5.19 -14.81 -8.66
N LYS A 136 5.21 -16.01 -8.09
CA LYS A 136 4.96 -17.24 -8.85
C LYS A 136 3.55 -17.26 -9.44
N LEU A 137 2.53 -16.87 -8.68
CA LEU A 137 1.14 -16.92 -9.16
C LEU A 137 0.85 -15.88 -10.25
N LEU A 138 1.42 -14.68 -10.15
CA LEU A 138 1.08 -13.53 -10.99
C LEU A 138 2.05 -13.33 -12.16
N ILE A 139 3.31 -13.76 -12.02
CA ILE A 139 4.36 -13.58 -13.04
C ILE A 139 4.60 -14.88 -13.83
N ALA A 140 4.62 -16.04 -13.18
CA ALA A 140 4.92 -17.33 -13.86
C ALA A 140 3.87 -17.83 -14.89
N PRO A 141 2.66 -17.24 -15.03
CA PRO A 141 1.82 -17.49 -16.20
C PRO A 141 2.14 -16.60 -17.40
N ALA A 142 2.86 -15.48 -17.19
CA ALA A 142 3.11 -14.48 -18.22
C ALA A 142 4.35 -14.81 -19.07
N ASP A 143 5.36 -15.46 -18.49
CA ASP A 143 6.56 -15.93 -19.20
C ASP A 143 6.25 -17.10 -20.15
N GLU A 144 5.42 -18.06 -19.73
CA GLU A 144 5.04 -19.23 -20.53
C GLU A 144 4.17 -18.87 -21.77
N SER A 145 3.53 -17.70 -21.76
CA SER A 145 2.69 -17.21 -22.87
C SER A 145 3.45 -16.50 -24.00
N LEU A 146 4.72 -16.15 -23.78
CA LEU A 146 5.58 -15.44 -24.75
C LEU A 146 6.53 -16.38 -25.51
N ASP A 147 6.58 -17.66 -25.13
CA ASP A 147 7.41 -18.70 -25.76
C ASP A 147 6.67 -19.54 -26.83
N ILE A 148 5.52 -19.05 -27.34
CA ILE A 148 4.72 -19.70 -28.40
C ILE A 148 4.71 -18.86 -29.69
#